data_AF-A0A2H6AHY4-F1
#
_entry.id   AF-A0A2H6AHY4-F1
#
_cell.length_a   1.000
_cell.length_b   1.000
_cell.length_c   1.000
_cell.angle_alpha   90.00
_cell.angle_beta   90.00
_cell.angle_gamma   90.00
#
_symmetry.space_group_name_H-M   'P 1'
#
loop_
_entity.id
_entity.type
_entity.pdbx_description
1 polymer ?
#
loop_
_entity_poly.entity_id
_entity_poly.type
_entity_poly.pdbx_seq_one_letter_code
_entity_poly.pdbx_strand_id
1 'polypeptide(L)'
;MTDDYEHVRALVELAHPDYWGPAGRLAISEGGAIGTSLRHAVEAAIQAHEPEARGFQDILLITDGDDQDRDASPLAEQAWERGIRIHIVGVGRSMPPAYIPGREPGEWLSIQGQPVTTRRNDPLLTHLAQLAAGHYLPEEQYERPLVHWFVHYLEQQAQREWSPFGRPLRQQHSGLFFAIALALALLALA
;
A
#
# COMPACT_ATOMS: atom_id res chain seq x y z
N MET A 1 -15.71 -12.84 9.91
CA MET A 1 -14.61 -13.14 8.95
C MET A 1 -15.15 -12.73 7.60
N THR A 2 -15.25 -11.42 7.41
CA THR A 2 -15.93 -10.81 6.27
C THR A 2 -15.26 -9.45 6.12
N ASP A 3 -15.05 -9.03 4.88
CA ASP A 3 -14.37 -7.81 4.43
C ASP A 3 -12.85 -7.87 4.42
N ASP A 4 -12.26 -8.41 3.35
CA ASP A 4 -10.96 -7.87 2.92
C ASP A 4 -10.72 -8.06 1.43
N TYR A 5 -10.97 -9.25 0.88
CA TYR A 5 -10.66 -9.50 -0.54
C TYR A 5 -11.50 -8.68 -1.52
N GLU A 6 -12.83 -8.67 -1.35
CA GLU A 6 -13.72 -7.91 -2.25
C GLU A 6 -13.51 -6.39 -2.11
N HIS A 7 -13.16 -5.92 -0.92
CA HIS A 7 -12.89 -4.50 -0.68
C HIS A 7 -11.58 -4.06 -1.34
N VAL A 8 -10.51 -4.84 -1.16
CA VAL A 8 -9.22 -4.60 -1.83
C VAL A 8 -9.38 -4.71 -3.36
N ARG A 9 -10.14 -5.71 -3.85
CA ARG A 9 -10.42 -5.85 -5.28
C ARG A 9 -11.16 -4.63 -5.83
N ALA A 10 -12.20 -4.16 -5.14
CA ALA A 10 -12.94 -2.97 -5.54
C ALA A 10 -12.06 -1.72 -5.54
N LEU A 11 -11.18 -1.55 -4.55
CA LEU A 11 -10.22 -0.43 -4.51
C LEU A 11 -9.22 -0.50 -5.67
N VAL A 12 -8.70 -1.68 -6.01
CA VAL A 12 -7.80 -1.87 -7.16
C VAL A 12 -8.54 -1.61 -8.48
N GLU A 13 -9.78 -2.07 -8.61
CA GLU A 13 -10.63 -1.79 -9.78
C GLU A 13 -10.94 -0.28 -9.90
N LEU A 14 -11.16 0.41 -8.78
CA LEU A 14 -11.33 1.87 -8.74
C LEU A 14 -10.03 2.64 -9.03
N ALA A 15 -8.87 2.04 -8.72
CA ALA A 15 -7.56 2.61 -9.00
C ALA A 15 -7.12 2.44 -10.48
N HIS A 16 -7.98 1.91 -11.37
CA HIS A 16 -7.69 1.78 -12.79
C HIS A 16 -7.29 3.13 -13.41
N PRO A 17 -6.26 3.18 -14.29
CA PRO A 17 -5.77 4.43 -14.89
C PRO A 17 -6.85 5.27 -15.59
N ASP A 18 -7.87 4.60 -16.15
CA ASP A 18 -9.01 5.26 -16.83
C ASP A 18 -9.96 5.99 -15.85
N TYR A 19 -9.94 5.65 -14.56
CA TYR A 19 -10.79 6.25 -13.52
C TYR A 19 -10.08 7.36 -12.73
N TRP A 20 -8.82 7.65 -13.03
CA TRP A 20 -8.16 8.82 -12.49
C TRP A 20 -8.78 10.07 -13.12
N GLY A 21 -9.80 10.62 -12.46
CA GLY A 21 -10.31 11.95 -12.73
C GLY A 21 -9.17 12.99 -12.68
N PRO A 22 -9.40 14.23 -13.14
CA PRO A 22 -8.36 15.26 -13.20
C PRO A 22 -7.61 15.51 -11.87
N ALA A 23 -8.16 15.10 -10.72
CA ALA A 23 -7.52 15.15 -9.40
C ALA A 23 -6.52 14.01 -9.10
N GLY A 24 -6.62 12.86 -9.78
CA GLY A 24 -5.66 11.75 -9.69
C GLY A 24 -4.46 11.92 -10.63
N ARG A 25 -4.57 12.85 -11.58
CA ARG A 25 -3.39 13.39 -12.26
C ARG A 25 -2.72 14.32 -11.27
N LEU A 26 -1.54 13.93 -10.76
CA LEU A 26 -0.61 14.91 -10.18
C LEU A 26 -0.63 16.12 -11.10
N ALA A 27 -1.07 17.26 -10.60
CA ALA A 27 -1.32 18.44 -11.41
C ALA A 27 -0.07 18.69 -12.26
N ILE A 28 -0.20 18.54 -13.58
CA ILE A 28 0.81 19.04 -14.51
C ILE A 28 0.69 20.55 -14.36
N SER A 29 1.45 21.10 -13.40
CA SER A 29 1.69 22.53 -13.31
C SER A 29 2.05 22.98 -14.73
N GLU A 30 1.36 23.99 -15.26
CA GLU A 30 1.75 24.63 -16.51
C GLU A 30 3.17 25.21 -16.30
N GLY A 31 4.19 24.41 -16.66
CA GLY A 31 5.60 24.68 -16.43
C GLY A 31 6.34 23.75 -15.45
N GLY A 32 5.68 22.76 -14.84
CA GLY A 32 6.27 21.78 -13.93
C GLY A 32 6.85 20.55 -14.64
N ALA A 33 7.95 20.01 -14.11
CA ALA A 33 8.64 18.84 -14.67
C ALA A 33 7.67 17.68 -14.94
N ILE A 34 7.68 17.18 -16.18
CA ILE A 34 6.98 15.95 -16.56
C ILE A 34 7.77 14.80 -15.96
N GLY A 35 7.34 14.25 -14.83
CA GLY A 35 8.03 13.15 -14.17
C GLY A 35 7.24 12.51 -13.03
N THR A 36 7.66 11.30 -12.65
CA THR A 36 7.25 10.67 -11.38
C THR A 36 7.91 11.42 -10.23
N SER A 37 7.17 11.72 -9.17
CA SER A 37 7.72 12.23 -7.92
C SER A 37 7.40 11.24 -6.81
N LEU A 38 8.34 10.34 -6.51
CA LEU A 38 8.20 9.38 -5.41
C LEU A 38 8.00 10.12 -4.09
N ARG A 39 8.73 11.23 -3.94
CA ARG A 39 8.64 12.10 -2.78
C ARG A 39 7.20 12.59 -2.53
N HIS A 40 6.56 13.19 -3.54
CA HIS A 40 5.20 13.69 -3.37
C HIS A 40 4.18 12.58 -3.12
N ALA A 41 4.34 11.42 -3.77
CA ALA A 41 3.46 10.27 -3.53
C ALA A 41 3.56 9.76 -2.08
N VAL A 42 4.77 9.60 -1.55
CA VAL A 42 5.00 9.16 -0.17
C VAL A 42 4.50 10.21 0.83
N GLU A 43 4.76 11.49 0.57
CA GLU A 43 4.28 12.59 1.42
C GLU A 43 2.74 12.61 1.50
N ALA A 44 2.06 12.53 0.36
CA ALA A 44 0.60 12.49 0.29
C ALA A 44 0.04 11.26 1.02
N ALA A 45 0.67 10.09 0.83
CA ALA A 45 0.27 8.87 1.52
C ALA A 45 0.40 9.03 3.05
N ILE A 46 1.53 9.53 3.55
CA ILE A 46 1.73 9.79 4.98
C ILE A 46 0.69 10.78 5.53
N GLN A 47 0.30 11.80 4.76
CA GLN A 47 -0.70 12.79 5.18
C GLN A 47 -2.13 12.22 5.23
N ALA A 48 -2.43 11.20 4.41
CA ALA A 48 -3.72 10.54 4.41
C ALA A 48 -3.93 9.57 5.60
N HIS A 49 -2.87 9.26 6.35
CA HIS A 49 -2.94 8.34 7.48
C HIS A 49 -3.50 9.01 8.73
N GLU A 50 -4.31 8.25 9.49
CA GLU A 50 -4.94 8.74 10.71
C GLU A 50 -3.98 8.53 11.89
N PRO A 51 -3.69 9.58 12.69
CA PRO A 51 -2.81 9.45 13.86
C PRO A 51 -3.31 8.40 14.87
N GLU A 52 -4.63 8.19 14.96
CA GLU A 52 -5.24 7.20 15.86
C GLU A 52 -4.99 5.75 15.42
N ALA A 53 -4.72 5.52 14.13
CA ALA A 53 -4.42 4.22 13.56
C ALA A 53 -2.90 3.93 13.48
N ARG A 54 -2.07 4.68 14.23
CA ARG A 54 -0.61 4.50 14.27
C ARG A 54 -0.22 3.06 14.56
N GLY A 55 0.61 2.49 13.69
CA GLY A 55 1.06 1.09 13.77
C GLY A 55 0.09 0.07 13.16
N PHE A 56 -1.07 0.50 12.68
CA PHE A 56 -2.08 -0.35 12.03
C PHE A 56 -2.25 -0.07 10.53
N GLN A 57 -1.53 0.91 10.00
CA GLN A 57 -1.57 1.30 8.60
C GLN A 57 -0.17 1.20 7.98
N ASP A 58 -0.12 0.58 6.81
CA ASP A 58 1.08 0.40 6.01
C ASP A 58 0.84 1.03 4.62
N ILE A 59 1.89 1.55 3.97
CA ILE A 59 1.86 2.04 2.60
C ILE A 59 2.34 0.92 1.67
N LEU A 60 1.59 0.67 0.60
CA LEU A 60 2.02 -0.16 -0.51
C LEU A 60 2.27 0.72 -1.73
N LEU A 61 3.54 0.90 -2.09
CA LEU A 61 3.98 1.69 -3.23
C LEU A 61 4.21 0.79 -4.44
N ILE A 62 3.65 1.16 -5.60
CA ILE A 62 3.83 0.42 -6.85
C ILE A 62 4.51 1.36 -7.85
N THR A 63 5.74 1.06 -8.24
CA THR A 63 6.57 1.95 -9.07
C THR A 63 7.72 1.21 -9.73
N ASP A 64 8.23 1.72 -10.85
CA ASP A 64 9.52 1.31 -11.42
C ASP A 64 10.71 2.02 -10.74
N GLY A 65 10.47 3.05 -9.92
CA GLY A 65 11.52 3.84 -9.29
C GLY A 65 12.24 4.79 -10.24
N ASP A 66 11.63 5.10 -11.39
CA ASP A 66 12.09 6.16 -12.28
C ASP A 66 11.64 7.51 -11.70
N ASP A 67 12.47 8.08 -10.83
CA ASP A 67 12.21 9.36 -10.17
C ASP A 67 12.92 10.49 -10.91
N GLN A 68 12.18 11.53 -11.27
CA GLN A 68 12.77 12.76 -11.82
C GLN A 68 13.01 13.82 -10.74
N ASP A 69 12.65 13.52 -9.50
CA ASP A 69 12.61 14.45 -8.40
C ASP A 69 13.62 14.11 -7.28
N ARG A 70 13.60 14.92 -6.21
CA ARG A 70 14.55 14.82 -5.08
C ARG A 70 14.38 13.51 -4.28
N ASP A 71 15.49 13.05 -3.71
CA ASP A 71 15.60 11.89 -2.81
C ASP A 71 14.41 11.74 -1.82
N ALA A 72 13.69 10.62 -1.94
CA ALA A 72 12.55 10.26 -1.09
C ALA A 72 12.95 9.60 0.24
N SER A 73 14.23 9.31 0.45
CA SER A 73 14.75 8.66 1.66
C SER A 73 14.33 9.34 2.98
N PRO A 74 14.36 10.68 3.10
CA PRO A 74 13.92 11.36 4.33
C PRO A 74 12.42 11.13 4.64
N LEU A 75 11.58 10.95 3.63
CA LEU A 75 10.16 10.66 3.85
C LEU A 75 9.93 9.21 4.25
N ALA A 76 10.75 8.27 3.76
CA ALA A 76 10.69 6.88 4.19
C ALA A 76 11.05 6.76 5.68
N GLU A 77 12.08 7.48 6.13
CA GLU A 77 12.43 7.58 7.56
C GLU A 77 11.27 8.20 8.36
N GLN A 78 10.69 9.30 7.89
CA GLN A 78 9.55 9.94 8.54
C GLN A 78 8.32 9.01 8.64
N ALA A 79 8.07 8.18 7.63
CA ALA A 79 6.99 7.19 7.67
C ALA A 79 7.23 6.19 8.81
N TRP A 80 8.46 5.68 8.92
CA TRP A 80 8.83 4.76 9.98
C TRP A 80 8.69 5.37 11.37
N GLU A 81 9.12 6.62 11.57
CA GLU A 81 8.93 7.34 12.84
C GLU A 81 7.45 7.43 13.22
N ARG A 82 6.56 7.56 12.24
CA ARG A 82 5.10 7.55 12.42
C ARG A 82 4.51 6.15 12.60
N GLY A 83 5.33 5.10 12.58
CA GLY A 83 4.87 3.70 12.69
C GLY A 83 4.17 3.20 11.43
N ILE A 84 4.44 3.82 10.28
CA ILE A 84 3.91 3.46 8.97
C ILE A 84 5.01 2.72 8.21
N ARG A 85 4.77 1.47 7.84
CA ARG A 85 5.71 0.70 7.02
C ARG A 85 5.49 1.01 5.54
N ILE A 86 6.55 1.05 4.73
CA ILE A 86 6.42 1.19 3.27
C ILE A 86 6.88 -0.09 2.59
N HIS A 87 5.93 -0.85 2.06
CA HIS A 87 6.16 -1.97 1.17
C HIS A 87 6.18 -1.48 -0.28
N ILE A 88 7.02 -2.07 -1.12
CA ILE A 88 7.24 -1.60 -2.48
C ILE A 88 7.14 -2.77 -3.44
N VAL A 89 6.26 -2.66 -4.44
CA VAL A 89 6.22 -3.56 -5.61
C VAL A 89 6.87 -2.84 -6.77
N GLY A 90 8.00 -3.40 -7.20
CA GLY A 90 8.80 -2.90 -8.31
C GLY A 90 8.27 -3.37 -9.65
N VAL A 91 7.67 -2.48 -10.45
CA VAL A 91 7.06 -2.83 -11.75
C VAL A 91 8.06 -2.68 -12.89
N GLY A 92 7.93 -3.55 -13.89
CA GLY A 92 8.80 -3.54 -15.07
C GLY A 92 10.09 -4.33 -14.87
N ARG A 93 11.10 -4.06 -15.70
CA ARG A 93 12.36 -4.81 -15.71
C ARG A 93 13.54 -3.93 -15.34
N SER A 94 14.48 -4.46 -14.58
CA SER A 94 15.71 -3.71 -14.27
C SER A 94 16.73 -3.78 -15.40
N MET A 95 16.83 -4.91 -16.12
CA MET A 95 17.69 -5.06 -17.30
C MET A 95 17.13 -6.09 -18.32
N PRO A 96 17.37 -5.92 -19.64
CA PRO A 96 17.86 -4.70 -20.30
C PRO A 96 16.86 -3.54 -20.18
N PRO A 97 17.25 -2.26 -20.41
CA PRO A 97 16.29 -1.16 -20.39
C PRO A 97 15.20 -1.35 -21.45
N ALA A 98 13.99 -0.88 -21.17
CA ALA A 98 12.86 -0.94 -22.10
C ALA A 98 12.66 0.40 -22.81
N TYR A 99 12.28 0.37 -24.09
CA TYR A 99 11.84 1.56 -24.81
C TYR A 99 10.42 1.93 -24.41
N ILE A 100 10.16 3.23 -24.27
CA ILE A 100 8.82 3.74 -24.00
C ILE A 100 8.07 3.88 -25.34
N PRO A 101 6.89 3.28 -25.52
CA PRO A 101 6.08 3.48 -26.72
C PRO A 101 5.75 4.96 -26.97
N GLY A 102 5.82 5.37 -28.23
CA GLY A 102 5.43 6.69 -28.70
C GLY A 102 3.91 6.86 -28.76
N ARG A 103 3.45 7.97 -29.34
CA ARG A 103 2.01 8.23 -29.50
C ARG A 103 1.39 7.37 -30.58
N GLU A 104 2.16 7.02 -31.60
CA GLU A 104 1.72 6.18 -32.70
C GLU A 104 2.16 4.71 -32.53
N PRO A 105 1.33 3.72 -32.92
CA PRO A 105 1.72 2.32 -32.89
C PRO A 105 3.01 2.06 -33.68
N GLY A 106 4.01 1.47 -33.02
CA GLY A 106 5.31 1.18 -33.63
C GLY A 106 6.34 2.31 -33.55
N GLU A 107 5.96 3.48 -33.02
CA GLU A 107 6.88 4.56 -32.71
C GLU A 107 7.44 4.39 -31.28
N TRP A 108 8.68 4.85 -31.05
CA TRP A 108 9.27 4.99 -29.72
C TRP A 108 9.28 6.45 -29.29
N LEU A 109 8.95 6.71 -28.02
CA LEU A 109 9.07 8.04 -27.44
C LEU A 109 10.51 8.51 -27.59
N SER A 110 10.69 9.71 -28.15
CA SER A 110 12.01 10.30 -28.36
C SER A 110 12.04 11.73 -27.80
N ILE A 111 13.12 12.06 -27.10
CA ILE A 111 13.38 13.41 -26.59
C ILE A 111 14.69 13.88 -27.22
N GLN A 112 14.70 15.06 -27.84
CA GLN A 112 15.86 15.63 -28.53
C GLN A 112 16.49 14.69 -29.58
N GLY A 113 15.67 13.88 -30.25
CA GLY A 113 16.11 12.94 -31.28
C GLY A 113 16.76 11.66 -30.77
N GLN A 114 16.72 11.40 -29.45
CA GLN A 114 17.15 10.14 -28.85
C GLN A 114 15.95 9.36 -28.30
N PRO A 115 15.85 8.04 -28.54
CA PRO A 115 14.79 7.22 -27.98
C PRO A 115 14.92 7.14 -26.46
N VAL A 116 13.80 7.33 -25.77
CA VAL A 116 13.73 7.27 -24.31
C VAL A 116 13.67 5.81 -23.88
N THR A 117 14.47 5.48 -22.88
CA THR A 117 14.44 4.16 -22.23
C THR A 117 14.14 4.32 -20.75
N THR A 118 13.44 3.35 -20.17
CA THR A 118 13.18 3.24 -18.73
C THR A 118 13.72 1.90 -18.22
N ARG A 119 14.07 1.86 -16.94
CA ARG A 119 14.46 0.65 -16.23
C ARG A 119 14.04 0.76 -14.78
N ARG A 120 13.65 -0.37 -14.20
CA ARG A 120 13.36 -0.45 -12.78
C ARG A 120 14.63 -0.21 -11.94
N ASN A 121 14.54 0.67 -10.95
CA ASN A 121 15.66 1.03 -10.07
C ASN A 121 15.66 0.20 -8.78
N ASP A 122 16.02 -1.09 -8.89
CA ASP A 122 16.03 -2.03 -7.76
C ASP A 122 16.81 -1.52 -6.52
N PRO A 123 18.01 -0.90 -6.64
CA PRO A 123 18.74 -0.38 -5.50
C PRO A 123 17.98 0.71 -4.73
N LEU A 124 17.39 1.69 -5.43
CA LEU A 124 16.60 2.75 -4.83
C LEU A 124 15.39 2.18 -4.09
N LEU A 125 14.61 1.32 -4.76
CA LEU A 125 13.40 0.74 -4.19
C LEU A 125 13.71 -0.15 -2.97
N THR A 126 14.80 -0.91 -3.03
CA THR A 126 15.26 -1.69 -1.88
C THR A 126 15.62 -0.79 -0.71
N HIS A 127 16.33 0.31 -0.96
CA HIS A 127 16.75 1.25 0.07
C HIS A 127 15.55 1.91 0.76
N LEU A 128 14.58 2.41 -0.01
CA LEU A 128 13.37 3.05 0.53
C LEU A 128 12.54 2.09 1.39
N ALA A 129 12.36 0.84 0.93
CA ALA A 129 11.64 -0.17 1.71
C ALA A 129 12.35 -0.48 3.04
N GLN A 130 13.69 -0.53 3.03
CA GLN A 130 14.48 -0.79 4.24
C GLN A 130 14.39 0.34 5.27
N LEU A 131 14.48 1.60 4.82
CA LEU A 131 14.33 2.77 5.70
C LEU A 131 12.97 2.78 6.41
N ALA A 132 11.94 2.30 5.73
CA ALA A 132 10.57 2.24 6.25
C ALA A 132 10.19 0.90 6.91
N ALA A 133 11.16 0.01 7.17
CA ALA A 133 10.93 -1.33 7.72
C ALA A 133 9.87 -2.17 6.96
N GLY A 134 9.79 -1.99 5.64
CA GLY A 134 8.92 -2.75 4.75
C GLY A 134 9.66 -3.76 3.88
N HIS A 135 9.00 -4.21 2.82
CA HIS A 135 9.49 -5.25 1.91
C HIS A 135 9.51 -4.75 0.48
N TYR A 136 10.57 -5.08 -0.25
CA TYR A 136 10.66 -4.84 -1.69
C TYR A 136 10.38 -6.13 -2.48
N LEU A 137 9.48 -6.05 -3.46
CA LEU A 137 9.08 -7.16 -4.33
C LEU A 137 9.19 -6.75 -5.81
N PRO A 138 10.25 -7.16 -6.51
CA PRO A 138 10.32 -6.98 -7.96
C PRO A 138 9.33 -7.91 -8.66
N GLU A 139 8.48 -7.35 -9.53
CA GLU A 139 7.43 -8.06 -10.26
C GLU A 139 7.94 -9.30 -11.01
N GLU A 140 9.13 -9.24 -11.62
CA GLU A 140 9.66 -10.34 -12.43
C GLU A 140 10.01 -11.60 -11.61
N GLN A 141 10.20 -11.47 -10.29
CA GLN A 141 10.55 -12.60 -9.43
C GLN A 141 9.31 -13.37 -8.95
N TYR A 142 8.11 -12.80 -9.09
CA TYR A 142 6.89 -13.36 -8.54
C TYR A 142 5.77 -13.30 -9.58
N GLU A 143 5.14 -14.42 -9.92
CA GLU A 143 4.00 -14.44 -10.86
C GLU A 143 2.86 -13.50 -10.44
N ARG A 144 2.66 -13.33 -9.12
CA ARG A 144 1.65 -12.46 -8.52
C ARG A 144 2.26 -11.75 -7.29
N PRO A 145 3.03 -10.67 -7.48
CA PRO A 145 3.81 -10.05 -6.41
C PRO A 145 2.92 -9.53 -5.27
N LEU A 146 1.74 -8.97 -5.60
CA LEU A 146 0.78 -8.48 -4.60
C LEU A 146 0.18 -9.61 -3.76
N VAL A 147 -0.20 -10.72 -4.39
CA VAL A 147 -0.74 -11.89 -3.68
C VAL A 147 0.33 -12.51 -2.81
N HIS A 148 1.54 -12.67 -3.35
CA HIS A 148 2.69 -13.14 -2.60
C HIS A 148 2.94 -12.24 -1.38
N TRP A 149 2.91 -10.92 -1.57
CA TRP A 149 3.12 -10.00 -0.48
C TRP A 149 2.07 -10.13 0.62
N PHE A 150 0.79 -10.15 0.24
CA PHE A 150 -0.31 -10.26 1.17
C PHE A 150 -0.24 -11.55 2.01
N VAL A 151 -0.11 -12.70 1.34
CA VAL A 151 -0.12 -14.03 1.99
C VAL A 151 1.11 -14.23 2.87
N HIS A 152 2.29 -13.80 2.41
CA HIS A 152 3.54 -14.10 3.12
C HIS A 152 3.96 -13.03 4.13
N TYR A 153 3.54 -11.77 3.97
CA TYR A 153 3.97 -10.70 4.86
C TYR A 153 2.86 -10.06 5.67
N LEU A 154 1.67 -9.84 5.09
CA LEU A 154 0.57 -9.23 5.86
C LEU A 154 -0.17 -10.26 6.70
N GLU A 155 -0.59 -11.39 6.13
CA GLU A 155 -1.38 -12.40 6.82
C GLU A 155 -0.62 -13.07 7.97
N GLN A 156 0.71 -13.17 7.86
CA GLN A 156 1.57 -13.74 8.91
C GLN A 156 1.77 -12.80 10.11
N GLN A 157 1.45 -11.52 9.97
CA GLN A 157 1.56 -10.58 11.08
C GLN A 157 0.46 -10.88 12.09
N ALA A 158 0.78 -10.79 13.38
CA ALA A 158 -0.26 -10.85 14.42
C ALA A 158 -1.36 -9.85 14.07
N GLN A 159 -2.61 -10.32 13.98
CA GLN A 159 -3.76 -9.47 13.68
C GLN A 159 -3.71 -8.27 14.63
N ARG A 160 -3.46 -7.10 14.04
CA ARG A 160 -3.35 -5.87 14.80
C ARG A 160 -4.79 -5.46 15.09
N GLU A 161 -5.28 -5.74 16.30
CA GLU A 161 -6.62 -5.31 16.72
C GLU A 161 -6.66 -3.79 16.89
N TRP A 162 -7.16 -3.10 15.86
CA TRP A 162 -7.55 -1.70 15.97
C TRP A 162 -9.04 -1.57 15.75
N SER A 163 -9.70 -0.84 16.64
CA SER A 163 -11.10 -0.48 16.54
C SER A 163 -11.21 1.01 16.86
N PRO A 164 -11.76 1.83 15.95
CA PRO A 164 -11.99 3.24 16.25
C PRO A 164 -12.97 3.44 17.42
N PHE A 165 -13.72 2.39 17.79
CA PHE A 165 -14.66 2.36 18.92
C PHE A 165 -14.08 1.69 20.18
N GLY A 166 -12.77 1.39 20.21
CA GLY A 166 -12.13 0.63 21.28
C GLY A 166 -12.41 -0.88 21.21
N ARG A 167 -11.77 -1.68 22.06
CA ARG A 167 -12.05 -3.13 22.14
C ARG A 167 -13.53 -3.31 22.42
N PRO A 168 -14.25 -4.19 21.70
CA PRO A 168 -15.62 -4.52 22.08
C PRO A 168 -15.56 -5.08 23.51
N LEU A 169 -16.00 -4.28 24.48
CA LEU A 169 -16.24 -4.77 25.82
C LEU A 169 -17.33 -5.83 25.64
N ARG A 170 -16.94 -7.11 25.71
CA ARG A 170 -17.85 -8.23 25.72
C ARG A 170 -18.69 -8.06 26.98
N GLN A 171 -19.79 -7.32 26.89
CA GLN A 171 -20.77 -7.25 27.97
C GLN A 171 -21.27 -8.67 28.13
N GLN A 172 -20.75 -9.37 29.14
CA GLN A 172 -21.27 -10.68 29.53
C GLN A 172 -22.66 -10.44 30.12
N HIS A 173 -23.68 -10.42 29.26
CA HIS A 173 -25.08 -10.55 29.66
C HIS A 173 -25.39 -11.96 30.22
N SER A 174 -24.39 -12.82 30.38
CA SER A 174 -24.54 -14.21 30.83
C SER A 174 -24.76 -14.36 32.34
N GLY A 175 -24.50 -13.33 33.16
CA GLY A 175 -24.68 -13.41 34.62
C GLY A 175 -26.12 -13.71 35.01
N LEU A 176 -27.09 -13.03 34.37
CA LEU A 176 -28.51 -13.22 34.65
C LEU A 176 -28.99 -14.60 34.17
N PHE A 177 -28.53 -15.04 32.99
CA PHE A 177 -28.83 -16.38 32.46
C PHE A 177 -28.31 -17.49 33.38
N PHE A 178 -27.09 -17.33 33.91
CA PHE A 178 -26.51 -18.30 34.85
C PHE A 178 -27.28 -18.35 36.17
N ALA A 179 -27.69 -17.19 36.69
CA ALA A 179 -28.49 -17.10 37.90
C ALA A 179 -29.87 -17.76 37.73
N ILE A 180 -30.54 -17.51 36.59
CA ILE A 180 -31.82 -18.13 36.25
C ILE A 180 -31.66 -19.65 36.09
N ALA A 181 -30.64 -20.11 35.37
CA ALA A 181 -30.37 -21.54 35.18
C ALA A 181 -30.11 -22.24 36.52
N LEU A 182 -29.34 -21.62 37.42
CA LEU A 182 -29.06 -22.15 38.76
C LEU A 182 -30.33 -22.21 39.62
N ALA A 183 -31.17 -21.18 39.57
CA ALA A 183 -32.43 -21.15 40.30
C ALA A 183 -33.39 -22.27 39.84
N LEU A 184 -33.50 -22.49 38.52
CA LEU A 184 -34.30 -23.58 37.96
C LEU A 184 -33.74 -24.96 38.33
N ALA A 185 -32.42 -25.13 38.34
CA ALA A 185 -31.79 -26.39 38.74
C ALA A 185 -32.06 -26.72 40.21
N LEU A 186 -31.98 -25.74 41.11
CA LEU A 186 -32.29 -25.92 42.53
C LEU A 186 -33.76 -26.25 42.78
N LEU A 187 -34.69 -25.63 42.03
CA LEU A 187 -36.12 -25.93 42.08
C LEU A 187 -36.45 -27.34 41.59
N ALA A 188 -35.72 -27.87 40.60
CA ALA A 188 -35.93 -29.22 40.09
C ALA A 188 -35.40 -30.32 41.01
N LEU A 189 -34.55 -29.97 41.99
CA LEU A 189 -33.96 -30.88 42.97
C LEU A 189 -34.71 -30.88 44.32
N ALA A 190 -35.67 -29.98 44.51
CA ALA A 190 -36.52 -29.88 45.70
C ALA A 190 -37.87 -30.57 45.48
#